data_AF-A0A814KTV9-F1
#
_entry.id   AF-A0A814KTV9-F1
#
_cell.length_a   1.000
_cell.length_b   1.000
_cell.length_c   1.000
_cell.angle_alpha   90.00
_cell.angle_beta   90.00
_cell.angle_gamma   90.00
#
_symmetry.space_group_name_H-M   'P 1'
#
loop_
_entity.id
_entity.type
_entity.pdbx_description
1 polymer ?
#
loop_
_entity_poly.entity_id
_entity_poly.type
_entity_poly.pdbx_seq_one_letter_code
_entity_poly.pdbx_strand_id
1 'polypeptide(L)'
;MVSYFPRKLVPKVHFVCEYDEIINDFGSVKKYWYCRYEASHAYFKKIAMRSGNFKNVPKMLATRYSLKQTFRLSRLFRFNDSNYALGIKAVKDNLFSTKIKHILIKHFGPIDFENDLIQCKSLSHENIEYHKSSVYIIGLRNSDEQPLFGQIASILKKEEKWWLLMDKLETIVYDEQLFAWKLESINKFCVVDPYDLEYYHQGLDIYEINNASYVSFIGRFTLH
;
A
#
# COMPACT_ATOMS: atom_id res chain seq x y z
N MET A 1 9.44 39.67 -19.86
CA MET A 1 9.74 38.83 -21.06
C MET A 1 9.56 39.61 -22.36
N VAL A 2 8.43 40.31 -22.55
CA VAL A 2 8.17 41.17 -23.72
C VAL A 2 9.19 42.32 -23.88
N SER A 3 9.66 42.90 -22.77
CA SER A 3 10.69 43.95 -22.77
C SER A 3 12.07 43.48 -23.25
N TYR A 4 12.39 42.20 -23.10
CA TYR A 4 13.70 41.64 -23.44
C TYR A 4 13.72 40.94 -24.82
N PHE A 5 12.55 40.50 -25.34
CA PHE A 5 12.44 39.80 -26.62
C PHE A 5 11.19 40.19 -27.44
N PRO A 6 11.06 41.45 -27.87
CA PRO A 6 9.82 41.99 -28.47
C PRO A 6 9.44 41.39 -29.83
N ARG A 7 10.37 40.75 -30.56
CA ARG A 7 10.15 40.20 -31.91
C ARG A 7 10.23 38.67 -31.99
N LYS A 8 10.29 37.97 -30.86
CA LYS A 8 10.43 36.50 -30.80
C LYS A 8 9.25 35.82 -30.09
N LEU A 9 8.09 36.47 -30.08
CA LEU A 9 6.88 35.89 -29.50
C LEU A 9 6.28 34.91 -30.52
N VAL A 10 6.52 33.62 -30.29
CA VAL A 10 5.84 32.55 -31.03
C VAL A 10 4.40 32.42 -30.53
N PRO A 11 3.44 31.93 -31.35
CA PRO A 11 2.05 31.72 -30.93
C PRO A 11 1.92 30.91 -29.62
N LYS A 12 2.86 30.01 -29.32
CA LYS A 12 2.91 29.26 -28.05
C LYS A 12 3.03 30.15 -26.81
N VAL A 13 3.71 31.30 -26.91
CA VAL A 13 3.86 32.26 -25.79
C VAL A 13 2.58 33.04 -25.56
N HIS A 14 1.80 33.32 -26.61
CA HIS A 14 0.48 33.95 -26.48
C HIS A 14 -0.45 33.08 -25.62
N PHE A 15 -0.50 31.77 -25.87
CA PHE A 15 -1.34 30.86 -25.10
C PHE A 15 -1.00 30.81 -23.60
N VAL A 16 0.25 31.10 -23.20
CA VAL A 16 0.62 31.13 -21.77
C VAL A 16 -0.11 32.25 -21.02
N CYS A 17 -0.47 33.34 -21.70
CA CYS A 17 -1.24 34.44 -21.12
C CYS A 17 -2.70 34.05 -20.84
N GLU A 18 -3.20 32.96 -21.42
CA GLU A 18 -4.57 32.45 -21.25
C GLU A 18 -4.61 31.25 -20.28
N TYR A 19 -3.47 30.82 -19.74
CA TYR A 19 -3.40 29.60 -18.92
C TYR A 19 -4.09 29.76 -17.57
N ASP A 20 -4.13 30.97 -17.01
CA ASP A 20 -4.84 31.28 -15.79
C ASP A 20 -6.35 31.07 -15.96
N GLU A 21 -6.96 31.63 -17.01
CA GLU A 21 -8.37 31.41 -17.35
C GLU A 21 -8.65 29.92 -17.60
N ILE A 22 -7.82 29.26 -18.41
CA ILE A 22 -7.97 27.82 -18.71
C ILE A 22 -7.86 26.95 -17.44
N ILE A 23 -6.95 27.28 -16.52
CA ILE A 23 -6.78 26.52 -15.27
C ILE A 23 -7.96 26.76 -14.34
N ASN A 24 -8.50 27.97 -14.29
CA ASN A 24 -9.66 28.29 -13.45
C ASN A 24 -10.92 27.58 -13.95
N ASP A 25 -11.13 27.54 -15.26
CA ASP A 25 -12.35 26.95 -15.85
C ASP A 25 -12.28 25.42 -15.98
N PHE A 26 -11.12 24.87 -16.35
CA PHE A 26 -10.96 23.45 -16.69
C PHE A 26 -10.03 22.69 -15.74
N GLY A 27 -9.39 23.37 -14.80
CA GLY A 27 -8.40 22.78 -13.90
C GLY A 27 -7.05 22.54 -14.57
N SER A 28 -6.21 21.71 -13.93
CA SER A 28 -4.82 21.50 -14.36
C SER A 28 -4.67 21.11 -15.85
N VAL A 29 -3.96 21.93 -16.63
CA VAL A 29 -3.66 21.73 -18.06
C VAL A 29 -3.02 20.37 -18.38
N LYS A 30 -2.30 19.76 -17.42
CA LYS A 30 -1.75 18.40 -17.57
C LYS A 30 -2.82 17.35 -17.89
N LYS A 31 -4.07 17.56 -17.42
CA LYS A 31 -5.23 16.69 -17.71
C LYS A 31 -5.70 16.77 -19.16
N TYR A 32 -5.21 17.73 -19.95
CA TYR A 32 -5.53 17.91 -21.36
C TYR A 32 -4.32 17.66 -22.26
N TRP A 33 -3.19 17.24 -21.69
CA TRP A 33 -1.97 17.04 -22.46
C TRP A 33 -2.11 15.87 -23.43
N TYR A 34 -1.94 16.17 -24.72
CA TYR A 34 -2.07 15.22 -25.82
C TYR A 34 -1.02 14.11 -25.84
N CYS A 35 0.12 14.28 -25.15
CA CYS A 35 1.18 13.27 -25.12
C CYS A 35 0.71 11.91 -24.57
N ARG A 36 -0.34 11.88 -23.74
CA ARG A 36 -0.95 10.61 -23.28
C ARG A 36 -1.64 9.85 -24.42
N TYR A 37 -2.25 10.56 -25.37
CA TYR A 37 -2.81 9.95 -26.57
C TYR A 37 -1.70 9.50 -27.52
N GLU A 38 -0.66 10.31 -27.74
CA GLU A 38 0.50 9.91 -28.57
C GLU A 38 1.22 8.67 -28.03
N ALA A 39 1.44 8.62 -26.71
CA ALA A 39 2.02 7.47 -26.04
C ALA A 39 1.15 6.20 -26.20
N SER A 40 -0.17 6.35 -26.14
CA SER A 40 -1.11 5.25 -26.39
C SER A 40 -1.07 4.79 -27.86
N HIS A 41 -0.97 5.73 -28.81
CA HIS A 41 -0.84 5.43 -30.24
C HIS A 41 0.44 4.69 -30.60
N ALA A 42 1.53 4.85 -29.83
CA ALA A 42 2.77 4.12 -30.06
C ALA A 42 2.58 2.59 -30.01
N TYR A 43 1.69 2.09 -29.14
CA TYR A 43 1.34 0.67 -29.07
C TYR A 43 0.67 0.19 -30.37
N PHE A 44 -0.31 0.96 -30.86
CA PHE A 44 -1.05 0.65 -32.07
C PHE A 44 -0.16 0.69 -33.32
N LYS A 45 0.70 1.71 -33.46
CA LYS A 45 1.66 1.85 -34.56
C LYS A 45 2.58 0.62 -34.64
N LYS A 46 3.17 0.20 -33.52
CA LYS A 46 4.04 -0.99 -33.46
C LYS A 46 3.34 -2.28 -33.89
N ILE A 47 2.07 -2.45 -33.51
CA ILE A 47 1.31 -3.65 -33.86
C ILE A 47 0.89 -3.63 -35.32
N ALA A 48 0.41 -2.49 -35.82
CA ALA A 48 0.00 -2.33 -37.20
C ALA A 48 1.15 -2.64 -38.18
N MET A 49 2.37 -2.21 -37.85
CA MET A 49 3.56 -2.51 -38.66
C MET A 49 3.94 -4.00 -38.64
N ARG A 50 3.68 -4.72 -37.54
CA ARG A 50 4.14 -6.12 -37.36
C ARG A 50 3.09 -7.17 -37.73
N SER A 51 1.82 -6.81 -37.77
CA SER A 51 0.72 -7.77 -37.91
C SER A 51 0.46 -8.22 -39.34
N GLY A 52 0.94 -7.49 -40.35
CA GLY A 52 0.81 -7.85 -41.77
C GLY A 52 -0.64 -7.95 -42.29
N ASN A 53 -1.64 -7.57 -41.48
CA ASN A 53 -3.05 -7.62 -41.86
C ASN A 53 -3.52 -6.22 -42.27
N PHE A 54 -3.71 -6.04 -43.58
CA PHE A 54 -4.07 -4.76 -44.21
C PHE A 54 -5.58 -4.63 -44.50
N LYS A 55 -6.35 -5.71 -44.38
CA LYS A 55 -7.77 -5.72 -44.76
C LYS A 55 -8.66 -5.06 -43.71
N ASN A 56 -8.40 -5.31 -42.43
CA ASN A 56 -9.23 -4.84 -41.31
C ASN A 56 -8.37 -4.39 -40.11
N VAL A 57 -7.43 -3.46 -40.36
CA VAL A 57 -6.49 -2.95 -39.34
C VAL A 57 -7.21 -2.45 -38.08
N PRO A 58 -8.28 -1.61 -38.15
CA PRO A 58 -8.90 -1.08 -36.93
C PRO A 58 -9.54 -2.15 -36.06
N LYS A 59 -10.22 -3.13 -36.67
CA LYS A 59 -10.85 -4.25 -35.95
C LYS A 59 -9.80 -5.08 -35.21
N MET A 60 -8.71 -5.44 -35.87
CA MET A 60 -7.61 -6.20 -35.28
C MET A 60 -6.95 -5.45 -34.12
N LEU A 61 -6.66 -4.16 -34.29
CA LEU A 61 -6.09 -3.32 -33.24
C LEU A 61 -7.02 -3.19 -32.04
N ALA A 62 -8.32 -2.97 -32.26
CA ALA A 62 -9.32 -2.87 -31.21
C ALA A 62 -9.47 -4.19 -30.43
N THR A 63 -9.60 -5.33 -31.12
CA THR A 63 -9.70 -6.66 -30.48
C THR A 63 -8.47 -6.96 -29.63
N ARG A 64 -7.27 -6.73 -30.17
CA ARG A 64 -6.02 -6.99 -29.45
C ARG A 64 -5.81 -6.05 -28.26
N TYR A 65 -6.24 -4.79 -28.38
CA TYR A 65 -6.20 -3.85 -27.27
C TYR A 65 -7.20 -4.24 -26.18
N SER A 66 -8.43 -4.63 -26.53
CA SER A 66 -9.42 -5.14 -25.58
C SER A 66 -8.88 -6.34 -24.80
N LEU A 67 -8.34 -7.35 -25.49
CA LEU A 67 -7.71 -8.52 -24.85
C LEU A 67 -6.54 -8.15 -23.92
N LYS A 68 -5.72 -7.18 -24.32
CA LYS A 68 -4.64 -6.67 -23.46
C LYS A 68 -5.20 -6.01 -22.20
N GLN A 69 -6.26 -5.22 -22.31
CA GLN A 69 -6.87 -4.58 -21.15
C GLN A 69 -7.56 -5.58 -20.25
N THR A 70 -8.31 -6.54 -20.79
CA THR A 70 -8.95 -7.60 -19.99
C THR A 70 -7.91 -8.46 -19.28
N PHE A 71 -6.78 -8.78 -19.90
CA PHE A 71 -5.69 -9.49 -19.23
C PHE A 71 -5.03 -8.69 -18.10
N ARG A 72 -4.82 -7.38 -18.30
CA ARG A 72 -4.31 -6.52 -17.23
C ARG A 72 -5.31 -6.43 -16.08
N LEU A 73 -6.58 -6.31 -16.43
CA LEU A 73 -7.68 -6.19 -15.49
C LEU A 73 -7.88 -7.50 -14.72
N SER A 74 -7.79 -8.67 -15.36
CA SER A 74 -7.84 -9.97 -14.69
C SER A 74 -6.63 -10.24 -13.80
N ARG A 75 -5.49 -9.60 -14.07
CA ARG A 75 -4.34 -9.64 -13.17
C ARG A 75 -4.53 -8.75 -11.93
N LEU A 76 -5.27 -7.64 -12.07
CA LEU A 76 -5.66 -6.79 -10.93
C LEU A 76 -6.79 -7.44 -10.12
N PHE A 77 -7.74 -8.08 -10.79
CA PHE A 77 -8.83 -8.86 -10.22
C PHE A 77 -8.54 -10.36 -10.21
N ARG A 78 -7.28 -10.77 -9.98
CA ARG A 78 -7.13 -12.09 -9.38
C ARG A 78 -7.86 -11.97 -8.05
N PHE A 79 -9.05 -12.54 -7.98
CA PHE A 79 -9.63 -12.98 -6.72
C PHE A 79 -8.55 -13.87 -6.10
N ASN A 80 -7.69 -13.30 -5.27
CA ASN A 80 -6.80 -14.06 -4.41
C ASN A 80 -7.70 -14.69 -3.35
N ASP A 81 -8.43 -15.74 -3.73
CA ASP A 81 -8.96 -16.71 -2.77
C ASP A 81 -7.83 -17.52 -2.13
N SER A 82 -6.60 -17.41 -2.63
CA SER A 82 -5.46 -18.02 -1.97
C SER A 82 -4.95 -17.08 -0.88
N ASN A 83 -5.54 -17.16 0.30
CA ASN A 83 -4.78 -16.87 1.51
C ASN A 83 -3.54 -17.76 1.47
N TYR A 84 -2.36 -17.18 1.26
CA TYR A 84 -1.13 -17.96 1.14
C TYR A 84 -0.10 -17.43 2.13
N ALA A 85 0.59 -18.36 2.78
CA ALA A 85 1.64 -18.06 3.73
C ALA A 85 2.98 -18.56 3.21
N LEU A 86 4.02 -17.76 3.36
CA LEU A 86 5.38 -18.10 2.97
C LEU A 86 6.25 -18.34 4.20
N GLY A 87 7.19 -19.29 4.08
CA GLY A 87 8.16 -19.57 5.14
C GLY A 87 7.53 -20.17 6.41
N ILE A 88 6.60 -21.11 6.21
CA ILE A 88 5.90 -21.82 7.29
C ILE A 88 6.90 -22.65 8.11
N LYS A 89 6.86 -22.51 9.44
CA LYS A 89 7.68 -23.24 10.40
C LYS A 89 6.85 -23.56 11.65
N ALA A 90 7.11 -24.72 12.26
CA ALA A 90 6.61 -25.00 13.59
C ALA A 90 7.18 -23.99 14.59
N VAL A 91 6.34 -23.56 15.52
CA VAL A 91 6.76 -22.69 16.62
C VAL A 91 7.71 -23.48 17.53
N LYS A 92 8.79 -22.84 17.98
CA LYS A 92 9.63 -23.36 19.07
C LYS A 92 9.31 -22.61 20.34
N ASP A 93 9.06 -23.32 21.43
CA ASP A 93 8.61 -22.71 22.69
C ASP A 93 9.62 -21.70 23.28
N ASN A 94 10.91 -21.86 22.97
CA ASN A 94 11.99 -20.97 23.41
C ASN A 94 11.99 -19.59 22.72
N LEU A 95 11.21 -19.39 21.65
CA LEU A 95 11.18 -18.13 20.91
C LEU A 95 10.29 -17.08 21.58
N PHE A 96 9.37 -17.48 22.46
CA PHE A 96 8.43 -16.58 23.10
C PHE A 96 8.83 -16.26 24.53
N SER A 97 8.79 -14.97 24.88
CA SER A 97 8.93 -14.53 26.27
C SER A 97 7.73 -14.99 27.10
N THR A 98 7.92 -15.11 28.42
CA THR A 98 6.85 -15.52 29.36
C THR A 98 5.60 -14.64 29.25
N LYS A 99 5.78 -13.35 28.96
CA LYS A 99 4.69 -12.39 28.72
C LYS A 99 3.85 -12.77 27.50
N ILE A 100 4.50 -13.11 26.38
CA ILE A 100 3.80 -13.49 25.14
C ILE A 100 3.05 -14.80 25.34
N LYS A 101 3.66 -15.80 26.00
CA LYS A 101 2.99 -17.07 26.30
C LYS A 101 1.71 -16.86 27.13
N HIS A 102 1.77 -16.00 28.14
CA HIS A 102 0.60 -15.68 28.96
C HIS A 102 -0.53 -15.03 28.13
N ILE A 103 -0.19 -14.13 27.21
CA ILE A 103 -1.17 -13.47 26.32
C ILE A 103 -1.80 -14.47 25.36
N LEU A 104 -0.99 -15.36 24.77
CA LEU A 104 -1.49 -16.40 23.85
C LEU A 104 -2.42 -17.37 24.57
N ILE A 105 -2.04 -17.84 25.77
CA ILE A 105 -2.88 -18.72 26.59
C ILE A 105 -4.18 -18.03 26.99
N LYS A 106 -4.13 -16.74 27.35
CA LYS A 106 -5.33 -15.96 27.69
C LYS A 106 -6.28 -15.83 26.49
N HIS A 107 -5.75 -15.67 25.28
CA HIS A 107 -6.56 -15.48 24.07
C HIS A 107 -7.14 -16.78 23.52
N PHE A 108 -6.36 -17.86 23.52
CA PHE A 108 -6.68 -19.11 22.83
C PHE A 108 -7.03 -20.27 23.78
N GLY A 109 -6.87 -20.10 25.09
CA GLY A 109 -7.03 -21.15 26.10
C GLY A 109 -5.73 -21.94 26.35
N PRO A 110 -5.81 -23.13 26.98
CA PRO A 110 -4.67 -24.04 27.07
C PRO A 110 -4.27 -24.50 25.65
N ILE A 111 -3.00 -24.32 25.28
CA ILE A 111 -2.45 -24.66 23.97
C ILE A 111 -1.12 -25.36 24.14
N ASP A 112 -0.82 -26.32 23.28
CA ASP A 112 0.53 -26.80 23.05
C ASP A 112 1.24 -25.97 21.97
N PHE A 113 2.23 -25.16 22.37
CA PHE A 113 2.90 -24.22 21.46
C PHE A 113 3.61 -24.90 20.29
N GLU A 114 4.06 -26.14 20.42
CA GLU A 114 4.83 -26.80 19.36
C GLU A 114 3.93 -27.51 18.33
N ASN A 115 2.79 -28.02 18.79
CA ASN A 115 1.89 -28.83 17.97
C ASN A 115 0.70 -28.04 17.40
N ASP A 116 0.19 -27.07 18.15
CA ASP A 116 -1.05 -26.36 17.77
C ASP A 116 -0.79 -25.06 17.00
N LEU A 117 0.45 -24.54 17.05
CA LEU A 117 0.80 -23.24 16.48
C LEU A 117 1.84 -23.36 15.37
N ILE A 118 1.51 -22.72 14.25
CA ILE A 118 2.38 -22.63 13.08
C ILE A 118 2.74 -21.17 12.88
N GLN A 119 4.03 -20.87 12.68
CA GLN A 119 4.51 -19.53 12.36
C GLN A 119 4.79 -19.39 10.87
N CYS A 120 4.54 -18.22 10.29
CA CYS A 120 5.00 -17.89 8.94
C CYS A 120 5.83 -16.60 8.90
N LYS A 121 6.58 -16.42 7.81
CA LYS A 121 7.39 -15.21 7.56
C LYS A 121 6.52 -14.08 7.02
N SER A 122 5.61 -14.41 6.12
CA SER A 122 4.67 -13.48 5.52
C SER A 122 3.35 -14.18 5.21
N LEU A 123 2.27 -13.41 5.28
CA LEU A 123 0.91 -13.85 5.03
C LEU A 123 0.28 -12.89 4.01
N SER A 124 -0.19 -13.42 2.89
CA SER A 124 -1.08 -12.70 2.00
C SER A 124 -2.51 -13.09 2.36
N HIS A 125 -3.28 -12.15 2.88
CA HIS A 125 -4.67 -12.35 3.26
C HIS A 125 -5.52 -11.23 2.64
N GLU A 126 -6.52 -11.59 1.84
CA GLU A 126 -7.41 -10.65 1.13
C GLU A 126 -6.69 -9.54 0.34
N ASN A 127 -5.60 -9.89 -0.36
CA ASN A 127 -4.70 -8.96 -1.08
C ASN A 127 -3.85 -8.03 -0.22
N ILE A 128 -3.86 -8.21 1.10
CA ILE A 128 -2.95 -7.52 2.02
C ILE A 128 -1.79 -8.44 2.35
N GLU A 129 -0.57 -7.99 2.09
CA GLU A 129 0.64 -8.70 2.45
C GLU A 129 1.14 -8.22 3.81
N TYR A 130 1.06 -9.12 4.79
CA TYR A 130 1.57 -8.93 6.14
C TYR A 130 2.98 -9.51 6.24
N HIS A 131 3.91 -8.70 6.72
CA HIS A 131 5.28 -9.12 6.98
C HIS A 131 5.66 -8.90 8.45
N LYS A 132 6.57 -9.73 8.94
CA LYS A 132 7.19 -9.50 10.25
C LYS A 132 7.86 -8.12 10.26
N SER A 133 7.75 -7.42 11.39
CA SER A 133 8.26 -6.07 11.64
C SER A 133 7.53 -4.93 10.93
N SER A 134 6.54 -5.21 10.08
CA SER A 134 5.67 -4.17 9.51
C SER A 134 4.75 -3.58 10.57
N VAL A 135 4.44 -2.30 10.42
CA VAL A 135 3.58 -1.55 11.34
C VAL A 135 2.22 -1.30 10.72
N TYR A 136 1.16 -1.49 11.51
CA TYR A 136 -0.22 -1.21 11.13
C TYR A 136 -0.90 -0.36 12.19
N ILE A 137 -1.98 0.30 11.82
CA ILE A 137 -2.84 1.01 12.77
C ILE A 137 -3.83 0.01 13.34
N ILE A 138 -3.79 -0.18 14.65
CA ILE A 138 -4.70 -1.08 15.37
C ILE A 138 -5.96 -0.31 15.83
N GLY A 139 -5.91 1.01 15.92
CA GLY A 139 -7.07 1.82 16.27
C GLY A 139 -6.72 3.29 16.47
N LEU A 140 -7.68 4.04 17.01
CA LEU A 140 -7.54 5.45 17.34
C LEU A 140 -7.63 5.64 18.85
N ARG A 141 -6.84 6.57 19.39
CA ARG A 141 -6.94 6.95 20.81
C ARG A 141 -8.19 7.80 21.02
N ASN A 142 -9.07 7.38 21.92
CA ASN A 142 -10.37 8.03 22.17
C ASN A 142 -10.31 9.51 22.59
N SER A 143 -9.17 10.00 23.11
CA SER A 143 -9.04 11.39 23.56
C SER A 143 -8.81 12.36 22.41
N ASP A 144 -7.89 12.03 21.51
CA ASP A 144 -7.31 12.98 20.55
C ASP A 144 -7.32 12.43 19.11
N GLU A 145 -8.00 11.31 18.87
CA GLU A 145 -8.09 10.61 17.58
C GLU A 145 -6.73 10.26 16.94
N GLN A 146 -5.68 10.20 17.75
CA GLN A 146 -4.35 9.86 17.27
C GLN A 146 -4.26 8.36 16.93
N PRO A 147 -3.54 7.98 15.86
CA PRO A 147 -3.37 6.59 15.49
C PRO A 147 -2.57 5.83 16.54
N LEU A 148 -3.07 4.66 16.91
CA LEU A 148 -2.38 3.66 17.73
C LEU A 148 -1.77 2.62 16.80
N PHE A 149 -0.46 2.45 16.92
CA PHE A 149 0.30 1.59 16.03
C PHE A 149 0.60 0.25 16.68
N GLY A 150 0.75 -0.78 15.84
CA GLY A 150 1.23 -2.09 16.22
C GLY A 150 2.28 -2.58 15.26
N GLN A 151 3.40 -3.05 15.79
CA GLN A 151 4.41 -3.75 14.98
C GLN A 151 4.16 -5.25 15.02
N ILE A 152 4.15 -5.92 13.88
CA ILE A 152 4.01 -7.38 13.81
C ILE A 152 5.27 -8.05 14.36
N ALA A 153 5.16 -8.67 15.54
CA ALA A 153 6.21 -9.47 16.14
C ALA A 153 6.28 -10.88 15.52
N SER A 154 5.12 -11.51 15.29
CA SER A 154 5.02 -12.80 14.61
C SER A 154 3.63 -13.03 14.04
N ILE A 155 3.55 -13.81 12.95
CA ILE A 155 2.30 -14.23 12.34
C ILE A 155 2.10 -15.70 12.69
N LEU A 156 0.94 -16.03 13.27
CA LEU A 156 0.62 -17.34 13.81
C LEU A 156 -0.63 -17.91 13.15
N LYS A 157 -0.63 -19.20 12.85
CA LYS A 157 -1.83 -19.96 12.50
C LYS A 157 -2.18 -20.85 13.68
N LYS A 158 -3.44 -20.79 14.10
CA LYS A 158 -4.06 -21.78 15.01
C LYS A 158 -5.24 -22.38 14.26
N GLU A 159 -5.29 -23.70 14.17
CA GLU A 159 -6.31 -24.41 13.38
C GLU A 159 -6.35 -23.90 11.92
N GLU A 160 -7.49 -23.38 11.46
CA GLU A 160 -7.67 -22.83 10.12
C GLU A 160 -7.56 -21.30 10.04
N LYS A 161 -7.29 -20.62 11.16
CA LYS A 161 -7.30 -19.16 11.23
C LYS A 161 -5.92 -18.55 11.47
N TRP A 162 -5.64 -17.45 10.79
CA TRP A 162 -4.42 -16.67 10.94
C TRP A 162 -4.61 -15.53 11.93
N TRP A 163 -3.55 -15.24 12.69
CA TRP A 163 -3.52 -14.26 13.75
C TRP A 163 -2.20 -13.49 13.72
N LEU A 164 -2.27 -12.20 14.01
CA LEU A 164 -1.12 -11.30 14.09
C LEU A 164 -0.79 -11.07 15.56
N LEU A 165 0.39 -11.52 16.01
CA LEU A 165 0.95 -11.10 17.28
C LEU A 165 1.66 -9.78 17.06
N MET A 166 1.15 -8.71 17.67
CA MET A 166 1.65 -7.36 17.50
C MET A 166 2.15 -6.79 18.82
N ASP A 167 3.25 -6.04 18.77
CA ASP A 167 3.69 -5.17 19.86
C ASP A 167 3.04 -3.80 19.73
N LYS A 168 2.37 -3.32 20.78
CA LYS A 168 1.70 -2.02 20.78
C LYS A 168 2.74 -0.92 20.91
N LEU A 169 2.68 0.01 19.97
CA LEU A 169 3.50 1.21 19.93
C LEU A 169 2.66 2.41 20.36
N GLU A 170 3.20 3.20 21.27
CA GLU A 170 2.61 4.47 21.66
C GLU A 170 3.12 5.59 20.77
N THR A 171 2.19 6.44 20.36
CA THR A 171 2.47 7.66 19.62
C THR A 171 2.86 8.75 20.60
N ILE A 172 4.10 9.22 20.51
CA ILE A 172 4.63 10.26 21.41
C ILE A 172 4.31 11.64 20.86
N VAL A 173 4.81 11.95 19.66
CA VAL A 173 4.70 13.28 19.03
C VAL A 173 4.70 13.11 17.51
N TYR A 174 3.97 13.98 16.81
CA TYR A 174 4.08 14.15 15.36
C TYR A 174 5.15 15.18 15.02
N ASP A 175 6.10 14.83 14.16
CA ASP A 175 7.12 15.73 13.64
C ASP A 175 6.68 16.28 12.28
N GLU A 176 6.37 17.58 12.25
CA GLU A 176 5.92 18.26 11.03
C GLU A 176 7.00 18.38 9.96
N GLN A 177 8.29 18.41 10.33
CA GLN A 177 9.39 18.55 9.36
C GLN A 177 9.60 17.24 8.60
N LEU A 178 9.46 16.12 9.30
CA LEU A 178 9.60 14.77 8.74
C LEU A 178 8.30 14.21 8.20
N PHE A 179 7.16 14.85 8.49
CA PHE A 179 5.82 14.32 8.24
C PHE A 179 5.66 12.88 8.79
N ALA A 180 6.16 12.66 10.00
CA ALA A 180 6.27 11.34 10.61
C ALA A 180 5.91 11.34 12.10
N TRP A 181 5.38 10.22 12.56
CA TRP A 181 5.02 9.99 13.95
C TRP A 181 6.18 9.33 14.69
N LYS A 182 6.59 9.92 15.81
CA LYS A 182 7.55 9.31 16.72
C LYS A 182 6.85 8.26 17.58
N LEU A 183 7.40 7.05 17.58
CA LEU A 183 6.85 5.88 18.26
C LEU A 183 7.78 5.35 19.33
N GLU A 184 7.20 4.77 20.39
CA GLU A 184 7.92 4.01 21.40
C GLU A 184 7.18 2.71 21.72
N SER A 185 7.92 1.61 21.87
CA SER A 185 7.34 0.33 22.25
C SER A 185 6.94 0.34 23.71
N ILE A 186 5.68 0.00 23.99
CA ILE A 186 5.16 -0.14 25.34
C ILE A 186 5.51 -1.53 25.92
N ASN A 187 6.18 -2.40 25.15
CA ASN A 187 6.41 -3.81 25.47
C ASN A 187 5.11 -4.55 25.87
N LYS A 188 4.00 -4.18 25.23
CA LYS A 188 2.67 -4.75 25.47
C LYS A 188 2.19 -5.39 24.18
N PHE A 189 2.09 -6.72 24.19
CA PHE A 189 1.66 -7.47 23.02
C PHE A 189 0.13 -7.63 22.98
N CYS A 190 -0.42 -7.75 21.78
CA CYS A 190 -1.79 -8.16 21.53
C CYS A 190 -1.86 -9.12 20.36
N VAL A 191 -2.90 -9.95 20.35
CA VAL A 191 -3.26 -10.80 19.23
C VAL A 191 -4.40 -10.10 18.50
N VAL A 192 -4.25 -9.93 17.19
CA VAL A 192 -5.21 -9.23 16.33
C VAL A 192 -5.56 -10.13 15.15
N ASP A 193 -6.84 -10.19 14.79
CA ASP A 193 -7.28 -10.81 13.55
C ASP A 193 -6.92 -9.88 12.38
N PRO A 194 -6.28 -10.36 11.30
CA PRO A 194 -6.14 -9.59 10.07
C PRO A 194 -7.42 -8.87 9.61
N TYR A 195 -8.61 -9.44 9.86
CA TYR A 195 -9.90 -8.83 9.54
C TYR A 195 -10.23 -7.56 10.34
N ASP A 196 -9.70 -7.42 11.55
CA ASP A 196 -10.01 -6.30 12.45
C ASP A 196 -9.20 -5.03 12.11
N LEU A 197 -8.31 -5.09 11.11
CA LEU A 197 -7.47 -3.95 10.70
C LEU A 197 -8.19 -3.06 9.67
N GLU A 198 -9.00 -2.11 10.18
CA GLU A 198 -9.90 -1.29 9.37
C GLU A 198 -9.25 -0.08 8.66
N TYR A 199 -8.17 0.49 9.22
CA TYR A 199 -7.74 1.85 8.87
C TYR A 199 -6.70 1.95 7.75
N TYR A 200 -5.81 0.96 7.62
CA TYR A 200 -4.72 1.03 6.65
C TYR A 200 -4.25 -0.37 6.22
N HIS A 201 -4.43 -0.67 4.94
CA HIS A 201 -4.17 -1.99 4.36
C HIS A 201 -2.73 -2.18 3.86
N GLN A 202 -1.84 -1.21 4.05
CA GLN A 202 -0.43 -1.31 3.66
C GLN A 202 0.46 -1.32 4.91
N GLY A 203 1.38 -2.28 5.01
CA GLY A 203 2.36 -2.30 6.09
C GLY A 203 3.28 -1.08 6.01
N LEU A 204 3.41 -0.36 7.12
CA LEU A 204 4.31 0.78 7.28
C LEU A 204 5.68 0.29 7.77
N ASP A 205 6.72 1.03 7.39
CA ASP A 205 8.09 0.80 7.84
C ASP A 205 8.45 1.75 8.98
N ILE A 206 9.27 1.26 9.93
CA ILE A 206 9.87 2.08 10.99
C ILE A 206 11.24 2.57 10.52
N TYR A 207 11.48 3.87 10.69
CA TYR A 207 12.77 4.51 10.43
C TYR A 207 13.38 4.98 11.74
N GLU A 208 14.67 4.72 11.95
CA GLU A 208 15.40 5.22 13.14
C GLU A 208 16.17 6.48 12.80
N ILE A 209 15.91 7.57 13.52
CA ILE A 209 16.61 8.84 13.41
C ILE A 209 17.00 9.26 14.82
N ASN A 210 18.30 9.46 15.08
CA ASN A 210 18.82 9.89 16.39
C ASN A 210 18.32 9.03 17.58
N ASN A 211 18.32 7.71 17.43
CA ASN A 211 17.80 6.73 18.40
C ASN A 211 16.29 6.84 18.70
N ALA A 212 15.53 7.55 17.87
CA ALA A 212 14.07 7.59 17.93
C ALA A 212 13.48 6.89 16.70
N SER A 213 12.41 6.13 16.93
CA SER A 213 11.69 5.39 15.90
C SER A 213 10.57 6.25 15.32
N TYR A 214 10.46 6.30 14.00
CA TYR A 214 9.49 7.11 13.28
C TYR A 214 8.72 6.27 12.25
N VAL A 215 7.45 6.62 12.03
CA VAL A 215 6.61 6.06 10.99
C VAL A 215 5.96 7.19 10.20
N SER A 216 6.14 7.19 8.88
CA SER A 216 5.59 8.20 7.97
C SER A 216 4.47 7.63 7.10
N PHE A 217 3.43 8.42 6.86
CA PHE A 217 2.43 8.10 5.85
C PHE A 217 2.76 8.82 4.54
N ILE A 218 2.82 8.07 3.43
CA ILE A 218 2.99 8.68 2.10
C ILE A 218 1.63 9.18 1.55
N GLY A 219 0.50 8.88 2.21
CA GLY A 219 -0.84 9.28 1.80
C GLY A 219 -1.71 9.83 2.93
N ARG A 220 -2.70 10.67 2.58
CA ARG A 220 -3.74 11.13 3.50
C ARG A 220 -4.66 9.95 3.86
N PHE A 221 -5.06 9.84 5.14
CA PHE A 221 -6.24 9.06 5.52
C PHE A 221 -7.47 9.71 4.90
N THR A 222 -7.82 9.31 3.69
CA THR A 222 -9.18 9.51 3.21
C THR A 222 -10.00 8.35 3.74
N LEU A 223 -10.69 8.57 4.86
CA LEU A 223 -11.88 7.79 5.20
C LEU A 223 -12.80 7.88 3.98
N HIS A 224 -13.05 6.74 3.33
CA HIS A 224 -14.08 6.63 2.30
C HIS A 224 -15.44 6.43 2.96
#